data_AF-A0A165PD78-F1
#
_entry.id   AF-A0A165PD78-F1
#
_cell.length_a   1.000
_cell.length_b   1.000
_cell.length_c   1.000
_cell.angle_alpha   90.00
_cell.angle_beta   90.00
_cell.angle_gamma   90.00
#
_symmetry.space_group_name_H-M   'P 1'
#
loop_
_entity.id
_entity.type
_entity.pdbx_description
1 polymer ?
#
loop_
_entity_poly.entity_id
_entity_poly.type
_entity_poly.pdbx_seq_one_letter_code
_entity_poly.pdbx_strand_id
1 'polypeptide(L)'
;MWPQRTIDISLNGVSTDQPDLWDAQYNEPFTLIIKLEDGTDLELHAYLQHVESMRLGFKVQHVDRENIEPLSALLEQHMDPTTLQEELARLD
;
A
#
# COMPACT_ATOMS: atom_id res chain seq x y z
N MET A 1 13.69 9.49 -0.42
CA MET A 1 12.73 8.70 0.38
C MET A 1 11.89 9.69 1.16
N TRP A 2 10.58 9.71 0.93
CA TRP A 2 9.67 10.69 1.53
C TRP A 2 8.92 10.02 2.67
N PRO A 3 9.14 10.41 3.94
CA PRO A 3 8.40 9.86 5.06
C PRO A 3 6.96 10.38 5.01
N GLN A 4 6.01 9.45 5.12
CA GLN A 4 4.58 9.70 4.99
C GLN A 4 3.81 8.83 5.99
N ARG A 5 2.58 9.23 6.31
CA ARG A 5 1.65 8.43 7.10
C ARG A 5 0.73 7.66 6.18
N THR A 6 0.69 6.34 6.35
CA THR A 6 -0.34 5.49 5.74
C THR A 6 -1.70 5.87 6.32
N ILE A 7 -2.67 6.15 5.43
CA ILE A 7 -4.04 6.45 5.81
C ILE A 7 -4.93 5.22 5.65
N ASP A 8 -4.75 4.49 4.56
CA ASP A 8 -5.52 3.28 4.23
C ASP A 8 -4.67 2.33 3.40
N ILE A 9 -4.92 1.03 3.52
CA ILE A 9 -4.26 -0.03 2.76
C ILE A 9 -5.25 -1.12 2.38
N SER A 10 -5.10 -1.62 1.16
CA SER A 10 -5.83 -2.76 0.62
C SER A 10 -4.89 -3.61 -0.24
N LEU A 11 -5.38 -4.75 -0.73
CA LEU A 11 -4.62 -5.59 -1.67
C LEU A 11 -4.25 -4.86 -2.98
N ASN A 12 -5.09 -3.92 -3.41
CA ASN A 12 -4.97 -3.27 -4.72
C ASN A 12 -4.44 -1.84 -4.67
N GLY A 13 -4.23 -1.28 -3.47
CA GLY A 13 -3.90 0.13 -3.34
C GLY A 13 -3.54 0.57 -1.93
N VAL A 14 -2.85 1.70 -1.86
CA VAL A 14 -2.43 2.37 -0.63
C VAL A 14 -2.77 3.84 -0.73
N SER A 15 -3.28 4.42 0.36
CA SER A 15 -3.44 5.87 0.47
C SER A 15 -2.52 6.42 1.56
N THR A 16 -1.83 7.51 1.25
CA THR A 16 -0.97 8.24 2.20
C THR A 16 -1.35 9.70 2.26
N ASP A 17 -0.85 10.40 3.28
CA ASP A 17 -0.79 11.86 3.22
C ASP A 17 0.19 12.32 2.13
N GLN A 18 -0.01 13.54 1.63
CA GLN A 18 0.94 14.20 0.76
C GLN A 18 2.02 14.87 1.62
N PRO A 19 3.32 14.60 1.37
CA PRO A 19 4.38 15.19 2.17
C PRO A 19 4.66 16.62 1.73
N ASP A 20 5.15 17.45 2.66
CA ASP A 20 5.39 18.88 2.42
C ASP A 20 6.40 19.16 1.31
N LEU A 21 7.43 18.31 1.20
CA LEU A 21 8.38 18.31 0.08
C LEU A 21 8.23 17.01 -0.72
N TRP A 22 7.68 17.14 -1.92
CA TRP A 22 7.51 16.07 -2.89
C TRP A 22 7.87 16.56 -4.29
N ASP A 23 8.97 16.06 -4.83
CA ASP A 23 9.49 16.37 -6.17
C ASP A 23 9.47 15.14 -7.10
N ALA A 24 8.70 14.11 -6.74
CA ALA A 24 8.68 12.86 -7.47
C ALA A 24 8.02 12.98 -8.85
N GLN A 25 8.46 12.13 -9.78
CA GLN A 25 7.89 12.01 -11.10
C GLN A 25 6.65 11.11 -11.06
N TYR A 26 5.49 11.68 -11.39
CA TYR A 26 4.18 11.00 -11.29
C TYR A 26 4.00 9.83 -12.26
N ASN A 27 4.82 9.75 -13.31
CA ASN A 27 4.74 8.75 -14.37
C ASN A 27 5.66 7.53 -14.15
N GLU A 28 6.37 7.47 -13.03
CA GLU A 28 7.24 6.35 -12.67
C GLU A 28 6.61 5.49 -11.55
N PRO A 29 6.93 4.19 -11.49
CA PRO A 29 6.52 3.35 -10.37
C PRO A 29 7.23 3.80 -9.09
N PHE A 30 6.51 3.67 -7.98
CA PHE A 30 7.00 3.92 -6.63
C PHE A 30 7.19 2.60 -5.90
N THR A 31 8.26 2.53 -5.10
CA THR A 31 8.39 1.53 -4.04
C THR A 31 7.87 2.14 -2.75
N LEU A 32 6.80 1.56 -2.21
CA LEU A 32 6.24 1.91 -0.92
C LEU A 32 6.85 0.97 0.12
N ILE A 33 7.48 1.53 1.14
CA ILE A 33 8.02 0.78 2.28
C ILE A 33 7.14 1.09 3.49
N ILE A 34 6.35 0.10 3.91
CA ILE A 34 5.42 0.23 5.02
C ILE A 34 6.03 -0.45 6.24
N LYS A 35 6.23 0.32 7.30
CA LYS A 35 6.76 -0.19 8.57
C LYS A 35 5.63 -0.82 9.37
N LEU A 36 5.70 -2.11 9.59
CA LEU A 36 4.75 -2.86 10.42
C LEU A 36 5.10 -2.71 11.92
N GLU A 37 4.12 -2.96 12.78
CA GLU A 37 4.30 -2.82 14.23
C GLU A 37 5.32 -3.82 14.82
N ASP A 38 5.49 -4.97 14.17
CA ASP A 38 6.45 -6.01 14.55
C ASP A 38 7.90 -5.68 14.15
N GLY A 39 8.12 -4.53 13.48
CA GLY A 39 9.42 -4.08 13.03
C GLY A 39 9.83 -4.60 11.64
N THR A 40 8.95 -5.35 10.97
CA THR A 40 9.15 -5.79 9.58
C THR A 40 8.78 -4.67 8.60
N ASP A 41 9.49 -4.61 7.48
CA ASP A 41 9.16 -3.72 6.38
C ASP A 41 8.39 -4.51 5.30
N LEU A 42 7.22 -4.00 4.93
CA LEU A 42 6.43 -4.49 3.80
C LEU A 42 6.71 -3.63 2.58
N GLU A 43 7.24 -4.24 1.53
CA GLU A 43 7.54 -3.56 0.26
C GLU A 43 6.42 -3.79 -0.77
N LEU A 44 5.93 -2.70 -1.37
CA LEU A 44 4.92 -2.74 -2.43
C LEU A 44 5.35 -1.89 -3.63
N HIS A 45 5.15 -2.42 -4.83
CA HIS A 45 5.35 -1.65 -6.07
C HIS A 45 4.02 -1.08 -6.55
N ALA A 46 3.95 0.24 -6.71
CA ALA A 46 2.69 0.92 -7.00
C ALA A 46 2.86 2.12 -7.94
N TYR A 47 1.79 2.47 -8.66
CA TYR A 47 1.72 3.71 -9.44
C TYR A 47 0.82 4.71 -8.75
N LEU A 48 1.26 5.97 -8.71
CA LEU A 48 0.44 7.08 -8.27
C LEU A 48 -0.73 7.27 -9.25
N GLN A 49 -1.96 7.15 -8.77
CA GLN A 49 -3.18 7.28 -9.58
C GLN A 49 -3.81 8.66 -9.47
N HIS A 50 -3.84 9.24 -8.27
CA HIS A 50 -4.44 10.54 -8.03
C HIS A 50 -3.77 11.25 -6.84
N VAL A 51 -3.79 12.58 -6.90
CA VAL A 51 -3.38 13.48 -5.82
C VAL A 51 -4.56 14.40 -5.54
N GLU A 52 -5.24 14.17 -4.42
CA GLU A 52 -6.47 14.89 -4.08
C GLU A 52 -6.55 15.15 -2.59
N SER A 53 -7.00 16.36 -2.20
CA SER A 53 -7.26 16.69 -0.80
C SER A 53 -6.10 16.39 0.16
N MET A 54 -4.86 16.72 -0.24
CA MET A 54 -3.62 16.44 0.51
C MET A 54 -3.35 14.94 0.74
N ARG A 55 -3.83 14.09 -0.17
CA ARG A 55 -3.62 12.64 -0.15
C ARG A 55 -3.06 12.16 -1.46
N LEU A 56 -2.22 11.14 -1.37
CA LEU A 56 -1.74 10.38 -2.51
C LEU A 56 -2.47 9.05 -2.55
N GLY A 57 -3.00 8.70 -3.72
CA GLY A 57 -3.61 7.40 -3.98
C GLY A 57 -2.75 6.56 -4.89
N PHE A 58 -2.24 5.45 -4.38
CA PHE A 58 -1.40 4.51 -5.11
C PHE A 58 -2.18 3.26 -5.49
N LYS A 59 -2.02 2.79 -6.73
CA LYS A 59 -2.48 1.48 -7.17
C LYS A 59 -1.32 0.51 -7.12
N VAL A 60 -1.45 -0.54 -6.31
CA VAL A 60 -0.47 -1.62 -6.23
C VAL A 60 -0.44 -2.33 -7.59
N GLN A 61 0.72 -2.40 -8.21
CA GLN A 61 0.94 -3.11 -9.46
C GLN A 61 1.22 -4.59 -9.18
N HIS A 62 2.09 -4.84 -8.20
CA HIS A 62 2.50 -6.17 -7.81
C HIS A 62 2.91 -6.17 -6.34
N VAL A 63 2.67 -7.30 -5.69
CA VAL A 63 3.17 -7.63 -4.37
C VAL A 63 4.12 -8.80 -4.55
N ASP A 64 5.37 -8.64 -4.15
CA ASP A 64 6.33 -9.72 -4.24
C ASP A 64 5.86 -10.90 -3.38
N ARG A 65 6.23 -12.12 -3.78
CA ARG A 65 5.80 -13.34 -3.10
C ARG A 65 6.12 -13.33 -1.59
N GLU A 66 7.24 -12.73 -1.22
CA GLU A 66 7.70 -12.59 0.17
C GLU A 66 6.83 -11.61 0.98
N ASN A 67 6.13 -10.71 0.29
CA ASN A 67 5.31 -9.63 0.86
C ASN A 67 3.80 -9.95 0.88
N ILE A 68 3.35 -11.03 0.23
CA ILE A 68 1.94 -11.45 0.22
C ILE A 68 1.47 -11.85 1.63
N GLU A 69 2.24 -12.68 2.33
CA GLU A 69 1.88 -13.15 3.68
C GLU A 69 1.86 -11.99 4.69
N PRO A 70 2.89 -11.11 4.77
CA PRO A 70 2.83 -9.94 5.64
C PRO A 70 1.68 -8.97 5.32
N LEU A 71 1.39 -8.73 4.04
CA LEU A 71 0.26 -7.90 3.64
C LEU A 71 -1.08 -8.53 4.07
N SER A 72 -1.25 -9.83 3.87
CA SER A 72 -2.46 -10.55 4.26
C SER A 72 -2.65 -10.50 5.78
N ALA A 73 -1.61 -10.82 6.55
CA ALA A 73 -1.63 -10.76 8.01
C ALA A 73 -1.88 -9.34 8.55
N LEU A 74 -1.42 -8.30 7.85
CA LEU A 74 -1.75 -6.92 8.18
C LEU A 74 -3.24 -6.63 7.93
N LEU A 75 -3.79 -7.05 6.79
CA LEU A 75 -5.19 -6.81 6.46
C LEU A 75 -6.14 -7.59 7.38
N GLU A 76 -5.78 -8.81 7.81
CA GLU A 76 -6.54 -9.60 8.80
C GLU A 76 -6.76 -8.87 10.13
N GLN A 77 -5.84 -7.98 10.51
CA GLN A 77 -5.96 -7.21 11.76
C GLN A 77 -6.98 -6.06 11.64
N HIS A 78 -7.30 -5.65 10.42
CA HIS A 78 -8.13 -4.48 10.15
C HIS A 78 -9.42 -4.79 9.38
N MET A 79 -9.61 -6.03 8.91
CA MET A 79 -10.72 -6.47 8.06
C MET A 79 -11.33 -7.79 8.58
N ASP A 80 -12.62 -8.02 8.31
CA ASP A 80 -13.24 -9.33 8.55
C ASP A 80 -12.59 -10.42 7.67
N PRO A 81 -12.26 -11.60 8.22
CA PRO A 81 -11.62 -12.69 7.48
C PRO A 81 -12.39 -13.14 6.23
N THR A 82 -13.73 -13.09 6.26
CA THR A 82 -14.57 -13.48 5.13
C THR A 82 -14.36 -12.53 3.95
N THR A 83 -14.39 -11.22 4.22
CA THR A 83 -14.16 -10.18 3.21
C THR A 83 -12.75 -10.28 2.62
N LEU A 84 -11.74 -10.52 3.47
CA LEU A 84 -10.37 -10.68 3.00
C LEU A 84 -10.24 -11.88 2.06
N GLN A 85 -10.85 -13.01 2.41
CA GLN A 85 -10.77 -14.22 1.61
C GLN A 85 -11.50 -14.08 0.27
N GLU A 86 -12.61 -13.35 0.23
CA GLU A 86 -13.29 -12.97 -1.02
C GLU A 86 -12.40 -12.08 -1.90
N GLU A 87 -11.71 -11.10 -1.33
CA GLU A 87 -10.81 -10.22 -2.07
C GLU A 87 -9.55 -10.96 -2.58
N LEU A 88 -8.97 -11.86 -1.78
CA LEU A 88 -7.86 -12.71 -2.19
C LEU A 88 -8.25 -13.65 -3.34
N ALA A 89 -9.45 -14.24 -3.30
CA ALA A 89 -9.95 -15.11 -4.36
C ALA A 89 -10.17 -14.39 -5.71
N ARG A 90 -10.22 -13.05 -5.72
CA ARG A 90 -10.32 -12.24 -6.95
C ARG A 90 -8.97 -11.92 -7.59
N LEU A 91 -7.87 -12.28 -6.94
CA LEU A 91 -6.50 -12.12 -7.47
C LEU A 91 -6.04 -13.32 -8.32
N ASP A 92 -6.71 -14.47 -8.22
CA ASP A 92 -6.55 -15.67 -9.09
C ASP A 92 -7.30 -15.53 -10.42
#